data_AF-A0A951V574-F1
#
_entry.id   AF-A0A951V574-F1
#
_cell.length_a   1.000
_cell.length_b   1.000
_cell.length_c   1.000
_cell.angle_alpha   90.00
_cell.angle_beta   90.00
_cell.angle_gamma   90.00
#
_symmetry.space_group_name_H-M   'P 1'
#
loop_
_entity.id
_entity.type
_entity.pdbx_description
1 polymer ?
#
loop_
_entity_poly.entity_id
_entity_poly.type
_entity_poly.pdbx_seq_one_letter_code
_entity_poly.pdbx_strand_id
1 'polypeptide(L)'
;MEPFYEDSNSQFKSLIATVIEKTNPGMEEIVIASFNQSLGDNISPLLAYRGNDRTATNKAIQGVNLAKKPGGAYADTDFREAIVGAITQNSPGSPCILWIFTNNKNSPQNNKETAARNKEFYNWLQSEENIKRIVAYPYSMKVQGKHFQANGMMIYALAYGEPADEKLKKLIASGLPFEDQPARLKPLNADAITFVPTTVTGQGNFKAALGYDNHTLELQFDSSNKPEAAVINGVFTNNFFPYDILSADVSFSVKFQGDSHDIQSAIEPEQVSEIPTGKSSKPVQVKIGIPSLPSIWENPEIIFKSGYQVPAIMEFVLANQNLRLSSEFVKRMEELFPGDPLPEIFVPGESAKQSATSRPLVVNVMYPIWPLFVLILAILLVIAGIIIILKLFTGTKKFTVVVDGMQKTYILNIFGECPLYSSRSERIGNLRRGLFKPVVYLDKGRNEQIKIM
;
A
#
# COMPACT_ATOMS: atom_id res chain seq x y z
N MET A 1 16.86 -37.39 -5.14
CA MET A 1 16.80 -36.64 -6.42
C MET A 1 17.02 -37.50 -7.66
N GLU A 2 17.59 -38.71 -7.57
CA GLU A 2 17.94 -39.60 -8.71
C GLU A 2 16.96 -39.63 -9.90
N PRO A 3 15.67 -39.98 -9.73
CA PRO A 3 14.76 -40.16 -10.86
C PRO A 3 14.50 -38.85 -11.62
N PHE A 4 14.63 -37.68 -10.98
CA PHE A 4 14.49 -36.38 -11.64
C PHE A 4 15.62 -36.06 -12.60
N TYR A 5 16.81 -36.66 -12.41
CA TYR A 5 17.97 -36.47 -13.28
C TYR A 5 18.14 -37.59 -14.30
N GLU A 6 17.79 -38.83 -13.95
CA GLU A 6 18.06 -40.02 -14.77
C GLU A 6 16.88 -40.46 -15.67
N ASP A 7 15.63 -40.16 -15.31
CA ASP A 7 14.47 -40.50 -16.15
C ASP A 7 14.49 -39.66 -17.43
N SER A 8 14.48 -40.31 -18.59
CA SER A 8 14.51 -39.64 -19.90
C SER A 8 13.26 -38.79 -20.19
N ASN A 9 12.16 -39.04 -19.48
CA ASN A 9 10.93 -38.23 -19.59
C ASN A 9 10.87 -37.10 -18.56
N SER A 10 11.82 -37.03 -17.63
CA SER A 10 11.84 -36.01 -16.58
C SER A 10 11.87 -34.60 -17.18
N GLN A 11 10.94 -33.76 -16.74
CA GLN A 11 10.89 -32.34 -17.09
C GLN A 11 11.65 -31.46 -16.09
N PHE A 12 12.44 -32.06 -15.19
CA PHE A 12 13.05 -31.33 -14.07
C PHE A 12 13.93 -30.16 -14.51
N LYS A 13 14.85 -30.39 -15.45
CA LYS A 13 15.75 -29.34 -15.96
C LYS A 13 14.97 -28.26 -16.73
N SER A 14 13.97 -28.66 -17.52
CA SER A 14 13.07 -27.74 -18.22
C SER A 14 12.28 -26.87 -17.25
N LEU A 15 11.75 -27.46 -16.17
CA LEU A 15 11.03 -26.76 -15.12
C LEU A 15 11.88 -25.67 -14.46
N ILE A 16 13.15 -25.96 -14.13
CA ILE A 16 14.07 -24.95 -13.58
C ILE A 16 14.24 -23.79 -14.55
N ALA A 17 14.46 -24.08 -15.84
CA ALA A 17 14.59 -23.05 -16.87
C ALA A 17 13.32 -22.19 -16.98
N THR A 18 12.13 -22.80 -16.95
CA THR A 18 10.85 -22.09 -16.97
C THR A 18 10.65 -21.21 -15.73
N VAL A 19 11.02 -21.69 -14.53
CA VAL A 19 10.94 -20.89 -13.31
C VAL A 19 11.85 -19.66 -13.42
N ILE A 20 13.08 -19.82 -13.90
CA ILE A 20 14.01 -18.71 -14.12
C ILE A 20 13.43 -17.70 -15.11
N GLU A 21 12.92 -18.16 -16.25
CA GLU A 21 12.34 -17.30 -17.29
C GLU A 21 11.16 -16.48 -16.76
N LYS A 22 10.24 -17.12 -16.04
CA LYS A 22 9.04 -16.46 -15.49
C LYS A 22 9.33 -15.49 -14.34
N THR A 23 10.35 -15.78 -13.52
CA THR A 23 10.63 -15.01 -12.30
C THR A 23 11.73 -13.96 -12.48
N ASN A 24 12.51 -14.09 -13.55
CA ASN A 24 13.57 -13.15 -13.91
C ASN A 24 13.56 -12.78 -15.41
N PRO A 25 12.46 -12.21 -15.94
CA PRO A 25 12.35 -11.88 -17.36
C PRO A 25 13.37 -10.83 -17.83
N GLY A 26 13.81 -9.94 -16.92
CA GLY A 26 14.81 -8.91 -17.18
C GLY A 26 16.25 -9.42 -17.25
N MET A 27 16.49 -10.71 -17.02
CA MET A 27 17.82 -11.31 -16.98
C MET A 27 18.76 -10.58 -16.01
N GLU A 28 18.30 -10.32 -14.79
CA GLU A 28 19.22 -9.99 -13.69
C GLU A 28 20.21 -11.14 -13.46
N GLU A 29 21.26 -10.92 -12.68
CA GLU A 29 22.23 -11.98 -12.35
C GLU A 29 21.54 -13.22 -11.73
N ILE A 30 21.84 -14.39 -12.29
CA ILE A 30 21.36 -15.70 -11.85
C ILE A 30 22.54 -16.49 -11.31
N VAL A 31 22.32 -17.18 -10.20
CA VAL A 31 23.22 -18.17 -9.64
C VAL A 31 22.58 -19.54 -9.74
N ILE A 32 23.28 -20.50 -10.34
CA ILE A 32 22.88 -21.91 -10.32
C ILE A 32 23.92 -22.66 -9.51
N ALA A 33 23.48 -23.31 -8.45
CA ALA A 33 24.31 -24.19 -7.66
C ALA A 33 23.59 -25.51 -7.39
N SER A 34 24.36 -26.59 -7.34
CA SER A 34 23.87 -27.90 -6.90
C SER A 34 24.27 -28.12 -5.45
N PHE A 35 23.37 -28.75 -4.70
CA PHE A 35 23.53 -28.90 -3.26
C PHE A 35 23.62 -30.37 -2.85
N ASN A 36 24.50 -30.63 -1.89
CA ASN A 36 24.76 -31.92 -1.24
C ASN A 36 25.42 -31.66 0.14
N GLN A 37 25.62 -32.69 0.95
CA GLN A 37 26.37 -32.53 2.20
C GLN A 37 27.87 -32.30 1.92
N SER A 38 28.48 -31.29 2.55
CA SER A 38 29.94 -31.15 2.53
C SER A 38 30.60 -32.31 3.29
N LEU A 39 31.51 -33.02 2.63
CA LEU A 39 32.22 -34.17 3.21
C LEU A 39 33.60 -34.34 2.56
N GLY A 40 34.66 -34.21 3.38
CA GLY A 40 36.05 -34.23 2.88
C GLY A 40 36.30 -33.09 1.90
N ASP A 41 36.79 -33.40 0.70
CA ASP A 41 37.06 -32.41 -0.35
C ASP A 41 35.81 -31.97 -1.13
N ASN A 42 34.64 -32.61 -0.90
CA ASN A 42 33.39 -32.17 -1.50
C ASN A 42 32.82 -30.98 -0.71
N ILE A 43 32.85 -29.79 -1.31
CA ILE A 43 32.31 -28.55 -0.75
C ILE A 43 30.94 -28.26 -1.38
N SER A 44 29.95 -27.97 -0.54
CA SER A 44 28.61 -27.53 -0.95
C SER A 44 28.28 -26.12 -0.47
N PRO A 45 27.45 -25.35 -1.18
CA PRO A 45 26.89 -25.64 -2.51
C PRO A 45 27.93 -25.54 -3.64
N LEU A 46 27.86 -26.44 -4.63
CA LEU A 46 28.73 -26.41 -5.81
C LEU A 46 28.16 -25.49 -6.89
N LEU A 47 28.84 -24.38 -7.16
CA LEU A 47 28.47 -23.40 -8.16
C LEU A 47 28.62 -23.97 -9.58
N ALA A 48 27.52 -24.01 -10.34
CA ALA A 48 27.52 -24.40 -11.75
C ALA A 48 27.58 -23.17 -12.67
N TYR A 49 26.97 -22.04 -12.27
CA TYR A 49 26.95 -20.82 -13.05
C TYR A 49 26.62 -19.59 -12.22
N ARG A 50 27.19 -18.45 -12.62
CA ARG A 50 26.84 -17.10 -12.18
C ARG A 50 26.89 -16.15 -13.38
N GLY A 51 25.82 -15.40 -13.62
CA GLY A 51 25.76 -14.41 -14.68
C GLY A 51 24.35 -14.19 -15.21
N ASN A 52 24.22 -13.49 -16.32
CA ASN A 52 22.94 -13.07 -16.92
C ASN A 52 22.73 -13.54 -18.36
N ASP A 53 23.56 -14.47 -18.86
CA ASP A 53 23.43 -15.01 -20.21
C ASP A 53 22.50 -16.23 -20.23
N ARG A 54 21.43 -16.16 -21.04
CA ARG A 54 20.39 -17.20 -21.10
C ARG A 54 20.93 -18.52 -21.64
N THR A 55 21.82 -18.47 -22.62
CA THR A 55 22.39 -19.67 -23.24
C THR A 55 23.32 -20.40 -22.26
N ALA A 56 24.18 -19.66 -21.56
CA ALA A 56 25.07 -20.17 -20.53
C ALA A 56 24.29 -20.70 -19.32
N THR A 57 23.21 -20.01 -18.92
CA THR A 57 22.27 -20.48 -17.89
C THR A 57 21.71 -21.85 -18.26
N ASN A 58 21.13 -21.99 -19.46
CA ASN A 58 20.57 -23.27 -19.92
C ASN A 58 21.64 -24.35 -20.01
N LYS A 59 22.84 -24.03 -20.52
CA LYS A 59 23.97 -24.97 -20.55
C LYS A 59 24.36 -25.43 -19.14
N ALA A 60 24.37 -24.52 -18.17
CA ALA A 60 24.69 -24.84 -16.78
C ALA A 60 23.64 -25.76 -16.14
N ILE A 61 22.34 -25.48 -16.33
CA ILE A 61 21.25 -26.36 -15.88
C ILE A 61 21.43 -27.77 -16.45
N GLN A 62 21.77 -27.88 -17.74
CA GLN A 62 22.02 -29.17 -18.39
C GLN A 62 23.27 -29.87 -17.85
N GLY A 63 24.29 -29.12 -17.43
CA GLY A 63 25.53 -29.63 -16.85
C GLY A 63 25.43 -30.11 -15.40
N VAL A 64 24.39 -29.70 -14.65
CA VAL A 64 24.19 -30.18 -13.28
C VAL A 64 23.80 -31.67 -13.29
N ASN A 65 24.50 -32.45 -12.46
CA ASN A 65 24.33 -33.90 -12.32
C ASN A 65 24.12 -34.31 -10.85
N LEU A 66 23.75 -35.57 -10.63
CA LEU A 66 23.58 -36.12 -9.29
C LEU A 66 24.89 -36.14 -8.52
N ALA A 67 24.85 -35.57 -7.31
CA ALA A 67 25.94 -35.65 -6.36
C ALA A 67 26.10 -37.07 -5.80
N LYS A 68 27.35 -37.51 -5.68
CA LYS A 68 27.73 -38.80 -5.08
C LYS A 68 28.75 -38.57 -3.97
N LYS A 69 28.65 -39.35 -2.91
CA LYS A 69 29.66 -39.45 -1.84
C LYS A 69 30.92 -40.14 -2.37
N PRO A 70 32.08 -39.97 -1.69
CA PRO A 70 33.20 -40.88 -1.86
C PRO A 70 32.72 -42.33 -1.71
N GLY A 71 32.98 -43.18 -2.71
CA GLY A 71 32.48 -44.56 -2.77
C GLY A 71 31.23 -44.77 -3.64
N GLY A 72 30.68 -43.72 -4.27
CA GLY A 72 29.70 -43.85 -5.36
C GLY A 72 28.23 -43.89 -4.95
N ALA A 73 27.92 -43.92 -3.65
CA ALA A 73 26.56 -43.75 -3.13
C ALA A 73 26.04 -42.32 -3.37
N TYR A 74 24.73 -42.13 -3.46
CA TYR A 74 24.15 -40.78 -3.59
C TYR A 74 24.39 -39.95 -2.32
N ALA A 75 24.65 -38.65 -2.50
CA ALA A 75 24.90 -37.74 -1.40
C ALA A 75 23.61 -37.33 -0.67
N ASP A 76 23.70 -37.19 0.64
CA ASP A 76 22.64 -36.61 1.46
C ASP A 76 22.62 -35.08 1.33
N THR A 77 21.59 -34.46 1.89
CA THR A 77 21.30 -33.03 1.79
C THR A 77 21.17 -32.44 3.20
N ASP A 78 22.03 -31.49 3.55
CA ASP A 78 21.86 -30.57 4.68
C ASP A 78 21.21 -29.24 4.24
N PHE A 79 19.88 -29.13 4.40
CA PHE A 79 19.14 -27.98 3.91
C PHE A 79 19.57 -26.64 4.56
N ARG A 80 20.13 -26.68 5.77
CA ARG A 80 20.66 -25.49 6.45
C ARG A 80 21.92 -25.00 5.76
N GLU A 81 22.85 -25.90 5.51
CA GLU A 81 24.09 -25.61 4.79
C GLU A 81 23.78 -25.04 3.40
N ALA A 82 22.79 -25.60 2.70
CA ALA A 82 22.37 -25.14 1.38
C ALA A 82 21.97 -23.65 1.38
N ILE A 83 21.09 -23.26 2.31
CA ILE A 83 20.57 -21.88 2.39
C ILE A 83 21.66 -20.93 2.86
N VAL A 84 22.39 -21.29 3.93
CA VAL A 84 23.46 -20.44 4.46
C VAL A 84 24.55 -20.25 3.40
N GLY A 85 25.03 -21.33 2.78
CA GLY A 85 26.05 -21.26 1.73
C GLY A 85 25.60 -20.45 0.52
N ALA A 86 24.33 -20.59 0.09
CA ALA A 86 23.79 -19.78 -0.99
C ALA A 86 23.80 -18.28 -0.65
N ILE A 87 23.39 -17.90 0.56
CA ILE A 87 23.34 -16.50 1.02
C ILE A 87 24.74 -15.94 1.25
N THR A 88 25.63 -16.69 1.91
CA THR A 88 26.93 -16.14 2.36
C THR A 88 28.02 -16.28 1.30
N GLN A 89 28.04 -17.36 0.52
CA GLN A 89 29.11 -17.64 -0.44
C GLN A 89 28.75 -17.14 -1.84
N ASN A 90 27.51 -17.42 -2.30
CA ASN A 90 27.12 -17.15 -3.68
C ASN A 90 26.36 -15.82 -3.87
N SER A 91 25.83 -15.23 -2.81
CA SER A 91 25.09 -13.95 -2.85
C SER A 91 25.37 -13.10 -1.61
N PRO A 92 26.65 -12.82 -1.28
CA PRO A 92 27.12 -12.41 0.05
C PRO A 92 26.33 -11.24 0.66
N GLY A 93 25.27 -11.56 1.39
CA GLY A 93 24.36 -10.60 2.02
C GLY A 93 23.51 -9.74 1.07
N SER A 94 23.55 -10.00 -0.24
CA SER A 94 22.74 -9.25 -1.20
C SER A 94 21.30 -9.77 -1.22
N PRO A 95 20.29 -8.89 -1.33
CA PRO A 95 18.91 -9.33 -1.45
C PRO A 95 18.70 -10.27 -2.64
N CYS A 96 18.09 -11.42 -2.42
CA CYS A 96 17.85 -12.41 -3.47
C CYS A 96 16.65 -13.32 -3.17
N ILE A 97 16.09 -13.94 -4.21
CA ILE A 97 15.09 -15.00 -4.06
C ILE A 97 15.79 -16.33 -4.31
N LEU A 98 15.85 -17.18 -3.29
CA LEU A 98 16.38 -18.53 -3.40
C LEU A 98 15.25 -19.47 -3.82
N TRP A 99 15.36 -20.03 -5.03
CA TRP A 99 14.51 -21.11 -5.50
C TRP A 99 15.19 -22.45 -5.23
N ILE A 100 14.56 -23.29 -4.41
CA ILE A 100 15.13 -24.57 -3.98
C ILE A 100 14.24 -25.70 -4.47
N PHE A 101 14.82 -26.60 -5.25
CA PHE A 101 14.12 -27.77 -5.79
C PHE A 101 14.62 -29.03 -5.09
N THR A 102 13.72 -29.74 -4.40
CA THR A 102 14.08 -30.90 -3.58
C THR A 102 13.01 -31.98 -3.63
N ASN A 103 13.41 -33.24 -3.50
CA ASN A 103 12.48 -34.35 -3.34
C ASN A 103 11.83 -34.38 -1.94
N ASN A 104 12.28 -33.51 -1.03
CA ASN A 104 11.67 -33.29 0.28
C ASN A 104 11.56 -34.56 1.14
N LYS A 105 12.42 -35.55 0.88
CA LYS A 105 12.50 -36.80 1.62
C LYS A 105 13.60 -36.72 2.66
N ASN A 106 13.28 -37.14 3.87
CA ASN A 106 14.31 -37.37 4.89
C ASN A 106 15.17 -38.57 4.50
N SER A 107 16.47 -38.50 4.79
CA SER A 107 17.34 -39.67 4.62
C SER A 107 16.87 -40.81 5.52
N PRO A 108 16.88 -42.06 5.02
CA PRO A 108 16.52 -43.22 5.84
C PRO A 108 17.49 -43.32 7.04
N GLN A 109 16.98 -43.74 8.20
CA GLN A 109 17.72 -43.90 9.47
C GLN A 109 18.03 -42.62 10.26
N ASN A 110 17.25 -41.55 10.12
CA ASN A 110 17.38 -40.39 11.00
C ASN A 110 17.19 -40.79 12.47
N ASN A 111 18.23 -40.59 13.28
CA ASN A 111 18.17 -40.75 14.73
C ASN A 111 17.40 -39.57 15.37
N LYS A 112 17.11 -39.65 16.68
CA LYS A 112 16.41 -38.58 17.41
C LYS A 112 17.14 -37.23 17.36
N GLU A 113 18.47 -37.24 17.23
CA GLU A 113 19.29 -36.02 17.17
C GLU A 113 19.09 -35.29 15.83
N THR A 114 18.95 -36.00 14.72
CA THR A 114 18.65 -35.38 13.42
C THR A 114 17.27 -34.72 13.41
N ALA A 115 16.27 -35.34 14.04
CA ALA A 115 14.95 -34.73 14.19
C ALA A 115 15.01 -33.41 14.99
N ALA A 116 15.77 -33.39 16.10
CA ALA A 116 15.96 -32.18 16.89
C ALA A 116 16.67 -31.06 16.09
N ARG A 117 17.72 -31.40 15.33
CA ARG A 117 18.42 -30.45 14.45
C ARG A 117 17.53 -29.89 13.35
N ASN A 118 16.65 -30.73 12.76
CA ASN A 118 15.67 -30.28 11.77
C ASN A 118 14.70 -29.27 12.40
N LYS A 119 14.21 -29.54 13.60
CA LYS A 119 13.34 -28.62 14.34
C LYS A 119 14.02 -27.29 14.64
N GLU A 120 15.26 -27.32 15.12
CA GLU A 120 16.06 -26.10 15.36
C GLU A 120 16.24 -25.28 14.08
N PHE A 121 16.50 -25.96 12.97
CA PHE A 121 16.64 -25.32 11.67
C PHE A 121 15.34 -24.65 11.20
N TYR A 122 14.19 -25.32 11.32
CA TYR A 122 12.90 -24.72 10.95
C TYR A 122 12.54 -23.54 11.86
N ASN A 123 12.84 -23.63 13.16
CA ASN A 123 12.68 -22.50 14.08
C ASN A 123 13.56 -21.32 13.66
N TRP A 124 14.82 -21.56 13.27
CA TRP A 124 15.70 -20.51 12.75
C TRP A 124 15.13 -19.84 11.50
N LEU A 125 14.60 -20.61 10.54
CA LEU A 125 13.96 -20.04 9.34
C LEU A 125 12.79 -19.10 9.70
N GLN A 126 12.01 -19.46 10.72
CA GLN A 126 10.92 -18.63 11.21
C GLN A 126 11.41 -17.37 11.92
N SER A 127 12.49 -17.45 12.71
CA SER A 127 12.98 -16.31 13.50
C SER A 127 13.94 -15.37 12.75
N GLU A 128 14.62 -15.83 11.70
CA GLU A 128 15.64 -15.05 11.00
C GLU A 128 15.05 -13.82 10.30
N GLU A 129 15.40 -12.62 10.74
CA GLU A 129 14.77 -11.36 10.31
C GLU A 129 15.05 -11.00 8.86
N ASN A 130 16.19 -11.44 8.32
CA ASN A 130 16.57 -11.16 6.93
C ASN A 130 15.81 -12.06 5.95
N ILE A 131 15.32 -13.21 6.40
CA ILE A 131 14.44 -14.07 5.62
C ILE A 131 13.02 -13.57 5.79
N LYS A 132 12.54 -12.73 4.88
CA LYS A 132 11.25 -12.04 5.00
C LYS A 132 10.07 -12.93 4.68
N ARG A 133 10.22 -13.82 3.69
CA ARG A 133 9.14 -14.71 3.23
C ARG A 133 9.65 -16.05 2.78
N ILE A 134 8.87 -17.08 3.08
CA ILE A 134 9.11 -18.45 2.66
C ILE A 134 7.78 -19.01 2.15
N VAL A 135 7.80 -19.55 0.95
CA VAL A 135 6.66 -20.22 0.35
C VAL A 135 7.08 -21.55 -0.26
N ALA A 136 6.15 -22.50 -0.34
CA ALA A 136 6.39 -23.84 -0.88
C ALA A 136 5.33 -24.23 -1.90
N TYR A 137 5.77 -24.88 -2.97
CA TYR A 137 4.94 -25.41 -4.04
C TYR A 137 5.14 -26.92 -4.13
N PRO A 138 4.16 -27.72 -3.69
CA PRO A 138 4.15 -29.16 -3.96
C PRO A 138 3.88 -29.37 -5.45
N TYR A 139 4.89 -29.80 -6.21
CA TYR A 139 4.84 -29.90 -7.66
C TYR A 139 4.77 -31.36 -8.11
N SER A 140 3.73 -31.70 -8.88
CA SER A 140 3.54 -33.06 -9.41
C SER A 140 4.47 -33.31 -10.59
N MET A 141 5.27 -34.37 -10.49
CA MET A 141 6.18 -34.82 -11.53
C MET A 141 6.50 -36.29 -11.28
N LYS A 142 5.73 -37.19 -11.91
CA LYS A 142 5.97 -38.63 -11.83
C LYS A 142 7.22 -38.97 -12.64
N VAL A 143 8.21 -39.55 -11.97
CA VAL A 143 9.48 -39.97 -12.56
C VAL A 143 9.92 -41.31 -11.97
N GLN A 144 10.56 -42.11 -12.81
CA GLN A 144 11.11 -43.42 -12.47
C GLN A 144 12.57 -43.50 -12.87
N GLY A 145 13.41 -43.66 -11.85
CA GLY A 145 14.83 -43.87 -12.00
C GLY A 145 15.21 -45.34 -11.90
N LYS A 146 16.51 -45.62 -11.92
CA LYS A 146 17.02 -46.98 -11.78
C LYS A 146 16.82 -47.53 -10.36
N HIS A 147 16.92 -46.66 -9.36
CA HIS A 147 16.92 -47.05 -7.95
C HIS A 147 15.73 -46.50 -7.17
N PHE A 148 15.18 -45.35 -7.58
CA PHE A 148 14.10 -44.69 -6.88
C PHE A 148 12.98 -44.25 -7.84
N GLN A 149 11.83 -43.95 -7.25
CA GLN A 149 10.68 -43.35 -7.94
C GLN A 149 10.17 -42.17 -7.13
N ALA A 150 9.54 -41.20 -7.80
CA ALA A 150 8.91 -40.06 -7.14
C ALA A 150 7.65 -39.64 -7.90
N ASN A 151 6.63 -39.20 -7.15
CA ASN A 151 5.39 -38.65 -7.74
C ASN A 151 5.47 -37.12 -7.90
N GLY A 152 6.42 -36.48 -7.22
CA GLY A 152 6.63 -35.04 -7.29
C GLY A 152 7.77 -34.57 -6.40
N MET A 153 7.90 -33.24 -6.34
CA MET A 153 8.95 -32.55 -5.60
C MET A 153 8.38 -31.35 -4.87
N MET A 154 9.15 -30.84 -3.92
CA MET A 154 8.86 -29.57 -3.27
C MET A 154 9.76 -28.49 -3.87
N ILE A 155 9.13 -27.37 -4.22
CA ILE A 155 9.83 -26.18 -4.70
C ILE A 155 9.62 -25.09 -3.66
N TYR A 156 10.69 -24.65 -3.01
CA TYR A 156 10.65 -23.55 -2.06
C TYR A 156 11.10 -22.26 -2.74
N ALA A 157 10.46 -21.14 -2.40
CA ALA A 157 10.95 -19.81 -2.72
C ALA A 157 11.15 -19.04 -1.40
N LEU A 158 12.36 -18.53 -1.21
CA LEU A 158 12.76 -17.84 0.00
C LEU A 158 13.29 -16.46 -0.35
N ALA A 159 12.64 -15.42 0.16
CA ALA A 159 13.03 -14.04 -0.05
C ALA A 159 13.98 -13.59 1.07
N TYR A 160 15.23 -13.33 0.70
CA TYR A 160 16.24 -12.76 1.57
C TYR A 160 16.34 -11.25 1.31
N GLY A 161 16.04 -10.44 2.32
CA GLY A 161 15.99 -8.97 2.25
C GLY A 161 14.66 -8.41 1.74
N GLU A 162 14.40 -7.15 2.08
CA GLU A 162 13.14 -6.44 1.74
C GLU A 162 12.85 -6.36 0.22
N PRO A 163 13.84 -6.04 -0.65
CA PRO A 163 13.58 -5.99 -2.09
C PRO A 163 13.15 -7.34 -2.67
N ALA A 164 13.69 -8.44 -2.13
CA ALA A 164 13.32 -9.78 -2.54
C ALA A 164 11.91 -10.14 -2.07
N ASP A 165 11.49 -9.68 -0.88
CA ASP A 165 10.12 -9.89 -0.39
C ASP A 165 9.10 -9.26 -1.31
N GLU A 166 9.30 -7.98 -1.64
CA GLU A 166 8.42 -7.23 -2.52
C GLU A 166 8.37 -7.84 -3.93
N LYS A 167 9.52 -8.30 -4.46
CA LYS A 167 9.57 -9.01 -5.75
C LYS A 167 8.79 -10.32 -5.68
N LEU A 168 8.98 -11.13 -4.63
CA LEU A 168 8.30 -12.41 -4.46
C LEU A 168 6.79 -12.23 -4.25
N LYS A 169 6.34 -11.23 -3.47
CA LYS A 169 4.93 -10.87 -3.31
C LYS A 169 4.26 -10.57 -4.64
N LYS A 170 4.91 -9.77 -5.50
CA LYS A 170 4.41 -9.45 -6.84
C LYS A 170 4.30 -10.69 -7.74
N LEU A 171 5.32 -11.56 -7.71
CA LEU A 171 5.30 -12.82 -8.46
C LEU A 171 4.12 -13.71 -8.04
N ILE A 172 3.92 -13.91 -6.74
CA ILE A 172 2.81 -14.70 -6.20
C ILE A 172 1.46 -14.08 -6.58
N ALA A 173 1.30 -12.76 -6.41
CA ALA A 173 0.07 -12.05 -6.77
C ALA A 173 -0.25 -12.14 -8.27
N SER A 174 0.77 -12.37 -9.12
CA SER A 174 0.63 -12.50 -10.57
C SER A 174 0.47 -13.97 -11.02
N GLY A 175 0.40 -14.93 -10.10
CA GLY A 175 0.32 -16.37 -10.43
C GLY A 175 1.62 -16.90 -11.07
N LEU A 176 2.78 -16.35 -10.68
CA LEU A 176 4.09 -16.74 -11.18
C LEU A 176 4.97 -17.37 -10.10
N PRO A 177 5.82 -18.35 -10.46
CA PRO A 177 5.89 -19.01 -11.76
C PRO A 177 4.78 -20.06 -11.97
N PHE A 178 4.02 -20.36 -10.91
CA PHE A 178 2.94 -21.34 -10.87
C PHE A 178 1.61 -20.65 -10.57
N GLU A 179 0.55 -21.10 -11.25
CA GLU A 179 -0.81 -20.59 -11.05
C GLU A 179 -1.39 -21.04 -9.69
N ASP A 180 -0.95 -22.19 -9.18
CA ASP A 180 -1.33 -22.70 -7.87
C ASP A 180 -0.89 -21.74 -6.74
N GLN A 181 -1.79 -21.52 -5.77
CA GLN A 181 -1.45 -20.78 -4.57
C GLN A 181 -0.36 -21.53 -3.78
N PRO A 182 0.78 -20.89 -3.47
CA PRO A 182 1.81 -21.52 -2.67
C PRO A 182 1.40 -21.68 -1.21
N ALA A 183 1.87 -22.76 -0.58
CA ALA A 183 1.82 -22.91 0.87
C ALA A 183 2.70 -21.85 1.53
N ARG A 184 2.09 -20.97 2.33
CA ARG A 184 2.79 -19.92 3.06
C ARG A 184 3.44 -20.53 4.31
N LEU A 185 4.76 -20.38 4.39
CA LEU A 185 5.53 -20.83 5.55
C LEU A 185 6.00 -19.65 6.41
N LYS A 186 6.22 -18.48 5.80
CA LYS A 186 6.56 -17.23 6.49
C LYS A 186 6.19 -16.02 5.62
N PRO A 187 5.73 -14.89 6.17
CA PRO A 187 5.32 -14.69 7.56
C PRO A 187 4.00 -15.42 7.87
N LEU A 188 3.84 -15.87 9.12
CA LEU A 188 2.60 -16.47 9.62
C LEU A 188 1.76 -15.51 10.46
N ASN A 189 2.26 -14.29 10.67
CA ASN A 189 1.65 -13.25 11.51
C ASN A 189 1.04 -12.09 10.70
N ALA A 190 0.82 -12.27 9.41
CA ALA A 190 0.28 -11.23 8.54
C ALA A 190 -0.66 -11.82 7.47
N ASP A 191 -1.67 -11.03 7.10
CA ASP A 191 -2.57 -11.28 5.96
C ASP A 191 -3.19 -12.68 5.96
N ALA A 192 -3.63 -13.17 7.12
CA ALA A 192 -4.29 -14.48 7.24
C ALA A 192 -5.71 -14.44 6.66
N ILE A 193 -6.43 -13.35 6.91
CA ILE A 193 -7.80 -13.14 6.45
C ILE A 193 -7.92 -11.90 5.57
N THR A 194 -9.00 -11.83 4.81
CA THR A 194 -9.44 -10.63 4.10
C THR A 194 -10.90 -10.36 4.43
N PHE A 195 -11.21 -9.16 4.93
CA PHE A 195 -12.59 -8.71 5.07
C PHE A 195 -13.17 -8.34 3.71
N VAL A 196 -14.30 -8.95 3.36
CA VAL A 196 -15.07 -8.67 2.14
C VAL A 196 -16.42 -8.10 2.56
N PRO A 197 -16.68 -6.80 2.33
CA PRO A 197 -17.97 -6.20 2.66
C PRO A 197 -19.06 -6.74 1.74
N THR A 198 -20.23 -7.07 2.29
CA THR A 198 -21.38 -7.57 1.53
C THR A 198 -22.49 -6.54 1.48
N THR A 199 -22.76 -5.87 2.60
CA THR A 199 -23.78 -4.83 2.73
C THR A 199 -23.34 -3.82 3.77
N VAL A 200 -23.76 -2.57 3.61
CA VAL A 200 -23.64 -1.59 4.67
C VAL A 200 -25.02 -1.26 5.18
N THR A 201 -25.23 -1.50 6.46
CA THR A 201 -26.47 -1.22 7.17
C THR A 201 -26.25 0.04 8.01
N GLY A 202 -27.18 0.99 7.96
CA GLY A 202 -27.05 2.18 8.79
C GLY A 202 -28.37 2.88 8.92
N GLN A 203 -28.73 3.22 10.15
CA GLN A 203 -29.78 4.20 10.41
C GLN A 203 -29.21 5.58 10.03
N GLY A 204 -29.64 6.13 8.89
CA GLY A 204 -29.20 7.43 8.39
C GLY A 204 -28.74 7.42 6.92
N ASN A 205 -28.65 8.60 6.30
CA ASN A 205 -28.35 8.82 4.87
C ASN A 205 -26.89 8.49 4.49
N PHE A 206 -26.45 7.27 4.77
CA PHE A 206 -25.11 6.80 4.48
C PHE A 206 -25.12 5.91 3.24
N LYS A 207 -24.21 6.16 2.31
CA LYS A 207 -23.95 5.30 1.16
C LYS A 207 -22.59 4.67 1.34
N ALA A 208 -22.48 3.40 0.99
CA ALA A 208 -21.21 2.72 0.95
C ALA A 208 -21.04 1.99 -0.37
N ALA A 209 -19.81 1.94 -0.85
CA ALA A 209 -19.42 1.24 -2.06
C ALA A 209 -18.00 0.68 -1.90
N LEU A 210 -17.65 -0.26 -2.76
CA LEU A 210 -16.25 -0.57 -3.01
C LEU A 210 -15.72 0.41 -4.06
N GLY A 211 -14.50 0.90 -3.85
CA GLY A 211 -13.80 1.71 -4.84
C GLY A 211 -13.51 0.92 -6.11
N TYR A 212 -13.02 1.60 -7.14
CA TYR A 212 -12.71 1.00 -8.45
C TYR A 212 -11.68 -0.15 -8.39
N ASP A 213 -10.88 -0.20 -7.33
CA ASP A 213 -9.90 -1.24 -7.07
C ASP A 213 -10.51 -2.51 -6.45
N ASN A 214 -11.82 -2.53 -6.18
CA ASN A 214 -12.55 -3.58 -5.45
C ASN A 214 -11.92 -3.93 -4.09
N HIS A 215 -11.14 -3.01 -3.51
CA HIS A 215 -10.33 -3.24 -2.31
C HIS A 215 -10.56 -2.17 -1.25
N THR A 216 -10.68 -0.91 -1.69
CA THR A 216 -10.94 0.23 -0.82
C THR A 216 -12.42 0.32 -0.50
N LEU A 217 -12.76 0.37 0.79
CA LEU A 217 -14.13 0.65 1.20
C LEU A 217 -14.37 2.17 1.19
N GLU A 218 -15.38 2.61 0.46
CA GLU A 218 -15.78 4.01 0.37
C GLU A 218 -17.09 4.24 1.13
N LEU A 219 -17.07 5.23 2.00
CA LEU A 219 -18.16 5.61 2.89
C LEU A 219 -18.57 7.04 2.55
N GLN A 220 -19.85 7.33 2.36
CA GLN A 220 -20.32 8.65 1.93
C GLN A 220 -21.54 9.12 2.72
N PHE A 221 -21.53 10.37 3.18
CA PHE A 221 -22.68 11.01 3.83
C PHE A 221 -22.65 12.55 3.73
N ASP A 222 -23.81 13.17 3.94
CA ASP A 222 -23.96 14.63 4.01
C ASP A 222 -23.58 15.17 5.40
N SER A 223 -22.77 16.23 5.46
CA SER A 223 -22.31 16.82 6.72
C SER A 223 -23.45 17.34 7.61
N SER A 224 -24.59 17.71 7.01
CA SER A 224 -25.78 18.18 7.74
C SER A 224 -26.49 17.06 8.52
N ASN A 225 -26.31 15.81 8.10
CA ASN A 225 -26.91 14.63 8.73
C ASN A 225 -25.81 13.60 9.05
N LYS A 226 -24.79 14.04 9.77
CA LYS A 226 -23.67 13.17 10.17
C LYS A 226 -24.19 11.95 10.95
N PRO A 227 -23.91 10.71 10.50
CA PRO A 227 -24.17 9.52 11.30
C PRO A 227 -23.13 9.41 12.42
N GLU A 228 -23.53 8.85 13.57
CA GLU A 228 -22.62 8.58 14.68
C GLU A 228 -21.64 7.44 14.33
N ALA A 229 -22.14 6.41 13.65
CA ALA A 229 -21.35 5.24 13.24
C ALA A 229 -21.83 4.65 11.90
N ALA A 230 -20.91 4.07 11.15
CA ALA A 230 -21.18 3.20 10.02
C ALA A 230 -21.15 1.73 10.46
N VAL A 231 -22.13 0.93 10.05
CA VAL A 231 -22.21 -0.51 10.36
C VAL A 231 -22.11 -1.32 9.07
N ILE A 232 -21.01 -2.03 8.89
CA ILE A 232 -20.66 -2.75 7.67
C ILE A 232 -20.77 -4.25 7.94
N ASN A 233 -21.65 -4.94 7.22
CA ASN A 233 -21.70 -6.39 7.24
C ASN A 233 -20.81 -6.94 6.12
N GLY A 234 -20.13 -8.04 6.41
CA GLY A 234 -19.23 -8.70 5.48
C GLY A 234 -18.93 -10.14 5.91
N VAL A 235 -17.89 -10.70 5.31
CA VAL A 235 -17.34 -12.01 5.66
C VAL A 235 -15.82 -11.93 5.65
N PHE A 236 -15.16 -12.79 6.40
CA PHE A 236 -13.71 -12.98 6.28
C PHE A 236 -13.42 -14.14 5.33
N THR A 237 -12.60 -13.91 4.30
CA THR A 237 -12.04 -14.97 3.47
C THR A 237 -10.68 -15.38 4.04
N ASN A 238 -10.49 -16.67 4.30
CA ASN A 238 -9.20 -17.21 4.75
C ASN A 238 -8.24 -17.33 3.56
N ASN A 239 -7.20 -16.52 3.55
CA ASN A 239 -6.14 -16.52 2.53
C ASN A 239 -4.90 -17.29 2.97
N PHE A 240 -4.96 -17.93 4.15
CA PHE A 240 -3.81 -18.46 4.85
C PHE A 240 -3.48 -19.90 4.45
N PHE A 241 -3.39 -20.17 3.14
CA PHE A 241 -3.05 -21.51 2.65
C PHE A 241 -1.65 -21.94 3.14
N PRO A 242 -1.47 -23.17 3.65
CA PRO A 242 -2.39 -24.32 3.58
C PRO A 242 -3.25 -24.55 4.84
N TYR A 243 -3.48 -23.54 5.66
CA TYR A 243 -4.11 -23.68 6.97
C TYR A 243 -5.60 -23.37 6.95
N ASP A 244 -6.38 -24.24 7.57
CA ASP A 244 -7.72 -23.94 8.05
C ASP A 244 -7.62 -23.19 9.39
N ILE A 245 -8.41 -22.13 9.54
CA ILE A 245 -8.57 -21.43 10.82
C ILE A 245 -9.69 -22.13 11.57
N LEU A 246 -9.35 -22.92 12.60
CA LEU A 246 -10.35 -23.61 13.42
C LEU A 246 -11.05 -22.65 14.37
N SER A 247 -10.28 -21.77 14.99
CA SER A 247 -10.79 -20.69 15.85
C SER A 247 -9.78 -19.55 15.95
N ALA A 248 -10.26 -18.33 16.12
CA ALA A 248 -9.45 -17.17 16.47
C ALA A 248 -10.32 -16.10 17.13
N ASP A 249 -9.74 -15.36 18.08
CA ASP A 249 -10.34 -14.15 18.61
C ASP A 249 -10.06 -13.01 17.63
N VAL A 250 -11.05 -12.17 17.35
CA VAL A 250 -10.94 -11.10 16.36
C VAL A 250 -11.10 -9.77 17.07
N SER A 251 -10.11 -8.89 16.88
CA SER A 251 -10.24 -7.48 17.21
C SER A 251 -10.16 -6.64 15.95
N PHE A 252 -10.82 -5.49 16.01
CA PHE A 252 -10.92 -4.55 14.91
C PHE A 252 -10.61 -3.15 15.43
N SER A 253 -9.78 -2.43 14.69
CA SER A 253 -9.49 -1.02 14.93
C SER A 253 -9.51 -0.24 13.62
N VAL A 254 -9.71 1.06 13.72
CA VAL A 254 -9.70 1.97 12.58
C VAL A 254 -8.91 3.22 12.93
N LYS A 255 -8.01 3.61 12.03
CA LYS A 255 -7.17 4.80 12.21
C LYS A 255 -7.37 5.76 11.04
N PHE A 256 -7.90 6.95 11.34
CA PHE A 256 -8.06 8.02 10.37
C PHE A 256 -6.78 8.82 10.22
N GLN A 257 -6.44 9.22 9.01
CA GLN A 257 -5.28 10.04 8.74
C GLN A 257 -5.47 11.44 9.31
N GLY A 258 -4.54 11.91 10.14
CA GLY A 258 -4.56 13.24 10.74
C GLY A 258 -5.39 13.35 12.02
N ASP A 259 -6.06 12.29 12.46
CA ASP A 259 -6.69 12.22 13.78
C ASP A 259 -5.80 11.43 14.76
N SER A 260 -5.77 11.88 16.01
CA SER A 260 -5.00 11.25 17.10
C SER A 260 -5.89 10.65 18.19
N HIS A 261 -7.21 10.79 18.06
CA HIS A 261 -8.17 10.24 19.01
C HIS A 261 -8.54 8.80 18.66
N ASP A 262 -8.78 7.99 19.69
CA ASP A 262 -9.28 6.63 19.53
C ASP A 262 -10.71 6.67 18.97
N ILE A 263 -10.85 6.27 17.71
CA ILE A 263 -12.14 6.13 17.06
C ILE A 263 -12.81 4.86 17.57
N GLN A 264 -14.04 5.01 18.09
CA GLN A 264 -14.84 3.88 18.53
C GLN A 264 -15.01 2.88 17.39
N SER A 265 -14.56 1.66 17.61
CA SER A 265 -14.63 0.56 16.66
C SER A 265 -15.05 -0.71 17.38
N ALA A 266 -15.86 -1.52 16.73
CA ALA A 266 -16.32 -2.79 17.27
C ALA A 266 -16.52 -3.81 16.16
N ILE A 267 -16.44 -5.08 16.51
CA ILE A 267 -16.65 -6.20 15.59
C ILE A 267 -17.49 -7.27 16.27
N GLU A 268 -18.45 -7.81 15.53
CA GLU A 268 -19.31 -8.90 15.99
C GLU A 268 -19.39 -10.00 14.92
N PRO A 269 -19.17 -11.28 15.27
CA PRO A 269 -18.68 -11.75 16.56
C PRO A 269 -17.19 -11.40 16.79
N GLU A 270 -16.79 -11.28 18.06
CA GLU A 270 -15.37 -11.15 18.49
C GLU A 270 -14.59 -12.46 18.40
N GLN A 271 -15.23 -13.53 17.92
CA GLN A 271 -14.58 -14.82 17.70
C GLN A 271 -15.07 -15.41 16.39
N VAL A 272 -14.15 -15.95 15.61
CA VAL A 272 -14.45 -16.71 14.40
C VAL A 272 -14.05 -18.17 14.58
N SER A 273 -14.77 -19.05 13.89
CA SER A 273 -14.56 -20.48 13.94
C SER A 273 -14.75 -21.08 12.55
N GLU A 274 -14.00 -22.15 12.26
CA GLU A 274 -14.15 -22.99 11.08
C GLU A 274 -14.16 -22.18 9.78
N ILE A 275 -13.04 -21.55 9.46
CA ILE A 275 -12.81 -20.91 8.16
C ILE A 275 -11.80 -21.75 7.37
N PRO A 276 -12.27 -22.67 6.50
CA PRO A 276 -11.37 -23.46 5.65
C PRO A 276 -10.54 -22.56 4.74
N THR A 277 -9.36 -23.03 4.35
CA THR A 277 -8.49 -22.30 3.41
C THR A 277 -9.24 -21.97 2.11
N GLY A 278 -9.15 -20.71 1.65
CA GLY A 278 -9.82 -20.22 0.45
C GLY A 278 -11.33 -20.06 0.56
N LYS A 279 -11.93 -20.22 1.76
CA LYS A 279 -13.38 -20.08 2.00
C LYS A 279 -13.68 -18.88 2.89
N SER A 280 -14.96 -18.51 2.91
CA SER A 280 -15.47 -17.40 3.73
C SER A 280 -16.04 -17.87 5.06
N SER A 281 -15.93 -17.01 6.07
CA SER A 281 -16.52 -17.19 7.40
C SER A 281 -18.04 -17.04 7.37
N LYS A 282 -18.67 -17.29 8.52
CA LYS A 282 -20.01 -16.77 8.83
C LYS A 282 -20.01 -15.22 8.74
N PRO A 283 -21.18 -14.57 8.56
CA PRO A 283 -21.27 -13.12 8.52
C PRO A 283 -20.66 -12.44 9.74
N VAL A 284 -19.97 -11.33 9.49
CA VAL A 284 -19.33 -10.47 10.49
C VAL A 284 -19.84 -9.05 10.29
N GLN A 285 -20.08 -8.36 11.38
CA GLN A 285 -20.46 -6.96 11.43
C GLN A 285 -19.32 -6.13 12.02
N VAL A 286 -18.99 -5.04 11.35
CA VAL A 286 -17.96 -4.08 11.77
C VAL A 286 -18.62 -2.73 11.98
N LYS A 287 -18.44 -2.14 13.15
CA LYS A 287 -18.94 -0.80 13.49
C LYS A 287 -17.78 0.18 13.56
N ILE A 288 -17.92 1.31 12.86
CA ILE A 288 -16.91 2.36 12.75
C ILE A 288 -17.54 3.69 13.17
N GLY A 289 -17.03 4.28 14.25
CA GLY A 289 -17.37 5.65 14.64
C GLY A 289 -16.87 6.65 13.61
N ILE A 290 -17.66 7.69 13.33
CA ILE A 290 -17.27 8.73 12.37
C ILE A 290 -16.56 9.88 13.10
N PRO A 291 -15.32 10.26 12.71
CA PRO A 291 -14.55 11.30 13.39
C PRO A 291 -15.24 12.68 13.32
N SER A 292 -14.84 13.61 14.19
CA SER A 292 -15.34 14.99 14.15
C SER A 292 -15.08 15.62 12.79
N LEU A 293 -16.06 16.36 12.29
CA LEU A 293 -15.95 17.01 10.99
C LEU A 293 -15.27 18.38 11.14
N PRO A 294 -14.32 18.73 10.25
CA PRO A 294 -13.76 20.07 10.23
C PRO A 294 -14.85 21.12 9.93
N SER A 295 -14.68 22.32 10.47
CA SER A 295 -15.58 23.44 10.16
C SER A 295 -15.44 23.88 8.70
N ILE A 296 -16.54 24.27 8.08
CA ILE A 296 -16.57 24.74 6.68
C ILE A 296 -15.64 25.96 6.47
N TRP A 297 -15.52 26.82 7.49
CA TRP A 297 -14.73 28.05 7.40
C TRP A 297 -13.24 27.87 7.73
N GLU A 298 -12.88 26.74 8.36
CA GLU A 298 -11.51 26.49 8.81
C GLU A 298 -10.67 25.81 7.73
N ASN A 299 -11.30 25.11 6.79
CA ASN A 299 -10.61 24.42 5.72
C ASN A 299 -11.05 24.96 4.34
N PRO A 300 -10.16 25.67 3.61
CA PRO A 300 -10.51 26.22 2.30
C PRO A 300 -10.86 25.14 1.28
N GLU A 301 -10.34 23.92 1.42
CA GLU A 301 -10.71 22.82 0.52
C GLU A 301 -12.21 22.51 0.58
N ILE A 302 -12.86 22.69 1.72
CA ILE A 302 -14.31 22.47 1.87
C ILE A 302 -15.13 23.55 1.15
N ILE A 303 -14.62 24.77 1.08
CA ILE A 303 -15.31 25.88 0.41
C ILE A 303 -15.17 25.73 -1.11
N PHE A 304 -14.00 25.33 -1.59
CA PHE A 304 -13.69 25.26 -3.03
C PHE A 304 -13.96 23.88 -3.66
N LYS A 305 -14.02 22.81 -2.87
CA LYS A 305 -14.40 21.46 -3.30
C LYS A 305 -15.69 21.06 -2.57
N SER A 306 -16.67 20.54 -3.29
CA SER A 306 -17.99 20.13 -2.73
C SER A 306 -17.95 18.89 -1.83
N GLY A 307 -16.77 18.50 -1.34
CA GLY A 307 -16.59 17.38 -0.45
C GLY A 307 -15.20 17.35 0.19
N TYR A 308 -15.14 16.66 1.33
CA TYR A 308 -13.93 16.43 2.10
C TYR A 308 -13.70 14.92 2.19
N GLN A 309 -12.48 14.47 1.90
CA GLN A 309 -12.11 13.06 1.96
C GLN A 309 -11.20 12.82 3.15
N VAL A 310 -11.53 11.80 3.94
CA VAL A 310 -10.70 11.36 5.06
C VAL A 310 -10.24 9.93 4.80
N PRO A 311 -8.97 9.74 4.44
CA PRO A 311 -8.37 8.41 4.37
C PRO A 311 -8.27 7.80 5.76
N ALA A 312 -8.46 6.49 5.83
CA ALA A 312 -8.33 5.69 7.04
C ALA A 312 -7.81 4.30 6.71
N ILE A 313 -7.32 3.61 7.74
CA ILE A 313 -6.89 2.21 7.67
C ILE A 313 -7.71 1.42 8.68
N MET A 314 -8.39 0.39 8.20
CA MET A 314 -9.02 -0.65 8.98
C MET A 314 -7.99 -1.74 9.28
N GLU A 315 -7.83 -2.12 10.54
CA GLU A 315 -6.93 -3.19 10.95
C GLU A 315 -7.73 -4.28 11.67
N PHE A 316 -7.54 -5.51 11.22
CA PHE A 316 -8.12 -6.71 11.82
C PHE A 316 -7.00 -7.54 12.41
N VAL A 317 -7.10 -7.88 13.69
CA VAL A 317 -6.13 -8.74 14.37
C VAL A 317 -6.82 -10.03 14.78
N LEU A 318 -6.28 -11.15 14.34
CA LEU A 318 -6.62 -12.47 14.83
C LEU A 318 -5.65 -12.85 15.94
N ALA A 319 -6.14 -13.14 17.13
CA ALA A 319 -5.37 -13.61 18.27
C ALA A 319 -5.79 -15.03 18.67
N ASN A 320 -4.94 -15.71 19.45
CA ASN A 320 -5.17 -17.09 19.91
C ASN A 320 -5.57 -18.05 18.78
N GLN A 321 -4.97 -17.85 17.60
CA GLN A 321 -5.31 -18.61 16.39
C GLN A 321 -5.00 -20.09 16.59
N ASN A 322 -6.00 -20.92 16.34
CA ASN A 322 -5.86 -22.37 16.26
C ASN A 322 -5.91 -22.79 14.80
N LEU A 323 -4.75 -23.18 14.27
CA LEU A 323 -4.55 -23.50 12.87
C LEU A 323 -4.36 -25.01 12.70
N ARG A 324 -4.90 -25.54 11.61
CA ARG A 324 -4.68 -26.92 11.18
C ARG A 324 -4.39 -26.96 9.70
N LEU A 325 -3.52 -27.87 9.27
CA LEU A 325 -3.35 -28.13 7.83
C LEU A 325 -4.69 -28.57 7.22
N SER A 326 -5.02 -28.00 6.07
CA SER A 326 -6.25 -28.37 5.36
C SER A 326 -6.18 -29.83 4.91
N SER A 327 -7.33 -30.51 4.92
CA SER A 327 -7.42 -31.91 4.48
C SER A 327 -6.99 -32.09 3.02
N GLU A 328 -7.27 -31.09 2.18
CA GLU A 328 -6.87 -31.08 0.77
C GLU A 328 -5.35 -31.02 0.63
N PHE A 329 -4.68 -30.19 1.43
CA PHE A 329 -3.21 -30.11 1.42
C PHE A 329 -2.57 -31.40 1.93
N VAL A 330 -3.07 -31.96 3.04
CA VAL A 330 -2.57 -33.24 3.58
C VAL A 330 -2.70 -34.36 2.54
N LYS A 331 -3.86 -34.46 1.88
CA LYS A 331 -4.09 -35.44 0.81
C LYS A 331 -3.13 -35.23 -0.36
N ARG A 332 -2.95 -33.99 -0.81
CA ARG A 332 -1.99 -33.66 -1.89
C ARG A 332 -0.57 -34.06 -1.52
N MET A 333 -0.17 -33.84 -0.27
CA MET A 333 1.16 -34.24 0.21
C MET A 333 1.32 -35.77 0.28
N GLU A 334 0.30 -36.50 0.72
CA GLU A 334 0.30 -37.97 0.73
C GLU A 334 0.39 -38.57 -0.69
N GLU A 335 -0.29 -37.96 -1.67
CA GLU A 335 -0.22 -38.36 -3.07
C GLU A 335 1.18 -38.13 -3.68
N LEU A 336 1.81 -37.00 -3.35
CA LEU A 336 3.13 -36.63 -3.88
C LEU A 336 4.29 -37.35 -3.17
N PHE A 337 4.16 -37.59 -1.88
CA PHE A 337 5.20 -38.17 -1.02
C PHE A 337 4.64 -39.33 -0.17
N PRO A 338 4.21 -40.44 -0.82
CA PRO A 338 3.54 -41.53 -0.11
C PRO A 338 4.48 -42.20 0.91
N GLY A 339 4.00 -42.31 2.15
CA GLY A 339 4.73 -42.91 3.28
C GLY A 339 5.77 -42.00 3.94
N ASP A 340 5.99 -40.79 3.42
CA ASP A 340 6.86 -39.79 4.04
C ASP A 340 6.03 -38.94 5.04
N PRO A 341 6.54 -38.67 6.26
CA PRO A 341 5.86 -37.79 7.20
C PRO A 341 5.82 -36.35 6.67
N LEU A 342 4.76 -35.62 7.00
CA LEU A 342 4.68 -34.19 6.70
C LEU A 342 5.86 -33.43 7.33
N PRO A 343 6.57 -32.59 6.56
CA PRO A 343 7.68 -31.82 7.11
C PRO A 343 7.24 -30.88 8.23
N GLU A 344 8.05 -30.77 9.28
CA GLU A 344 7.76 -29.92 10.44
C GLU A 344 7.64 -28.43 10.07
N ILE A 345 8.22 -27.99 8.95
CA ILE A 345 8.10 -26.60 8.48
C ILE A 345 6.64 -26.17 8.20
N PHE A 346 5.75 -27.14 7.94
CA PHE A 346 4.31 -26.91 7.76
C PHE A 346 3.53 -26.91 9.08
N VAL A 347 4.18 -27.18 10.22
CA VAL A 347 3.52 -27.09 11.52
C VAL A 347 3.56 -25.61 11.97
N PRO A 348 2.41 -24.98 12.25
CA PRO A 348 2.37 -23.59 12.67
C PRO A 348 3.18 -23.36 13.95
N GLY A 349 4.12 -22.42 13.92
CA GLY A 349 4.89 -22.00 15.09
C GLY A 349 4.17 -20.97 15.96
N GLU A 350 4.84 -20.47 16.99
CA GLU A 350 4.29 -19.44 17.90
C GLU A 350 3.87 -18.15 17.18
N SER A 351 4.60 -17.75 16.14
CA SER A 351 4.27 -16.58 15.32
C SER A 351 2.92 -16.69 14.62
N ALA A 352 2.39 -17.92 14.44
CA ALA A 352 1.12 -18.15 13.80
C ALA A 352 -0.08 -17.99 14.75
N LYS A 353 0.13 -17.80 16.06
CA LYS A 353 -0.95 -17.59 17.04
C LYS A 353 -1.61 -16.21 16.92
N GLN A 354 -0.95 -15.26 16.27
CA GLN A 354 -1.48 -13.93 16.04
C GLN A 354 -1.19 -13.49 14.62
N SER A 355 -2.16 -12.88 13.93
CA SER A 355 -1.96 -12.27 12.63
C SER A 355 -2.74 -10.96 12.49
N ALA A 356 -2.22 -10.05 11.67
CA ALA A 356 -2.87 -8.78 11.37
C ALA A 356 -3.10 -8.62 9.86
N THR A 357 -4.24 -8.02 9.50
CA THR A 357 -4.57 -7.61 8.13
C THR A 357 -5.05 -6.18 8.14
N SER A 358 -4.48 -5.35 7.26
CA SER A 358 -4.90 -3.95 7.09
C SER A 358 -5.62 -3.72 5.76
N ARG A 359 -6.63 -2.84 5.75
CA ARG A 359 -7.42 -2.46 4.56
C ARG A 359 -7.65 -0.96 4.50
N PRO A 360 -7.51 -0.32 3.33
CA PRO A 360 -7.79 1.10 3.18
C PRO A 360 -9.31 1.36 3.23
N LEU A 361 -9.64 2.50 3.82
CA LEU A 361 -10.98 3.05 3.97
C LEU A 361 -10.94 4.52 3.56
N VAL A 362 -11.94 4.98 2.82
CA VAL A 362 -12.08 6.40 2.47
C VAL A 362 -13.46 6.88 2.88
N VAL A 363 -13.51 7.96 3.66
CA VAL A 363 -14.76 8.62 4.05
C VAL A 363 -14.93 9.92 3.28
N ASN A 364 -15.94 9.96 2.42
CA ASN A 364 -16.38 11.08 1.60
C ASN A 364 -17.49 11.85 2.31
N VAL A 365 -17.18 13.04 2.82
CA VAL A 365 -18.14 13.92 3.47
C VAL A 365 -18.60 14.99 2.47
N MET A 366 -19.89 15.03 2.15
CA MET A 366 -20.47 16.04 1.27
C MET A 366 -20.84 17.28 2.08
N TYR A 367 -20.28 18.44 1.70
CA TYR A 367 -20.62 19.72 2.31
C TYR A 367 -21.56 20.53 1.42
N PRO A 368 -22.43 21.36 2.01
CA PRO A 368 -23.30 22.21 1.22
C PRO A 368 -22.51 23.27 0.46
N ILE A 369 -22.98 23.64 -0.73
CA ILE A 369 -22.28 24.57 -1.65
C ILE A 369 -22.56 26.05 -1.31
N TRP A 370 -23.53 26.35 -0.43
CA TRP A 370 -23.88 27.74 -0.06
C TRP A 370 -22.72 28.61 0.44
N PRO A 371 -21.70 28.10 1.17
CA PRO A 371 -20.56 28.91 1.62
C PRO A 371 -19.77 29.50 0.45
N LEU A 372 -19.68 28.78 -0.67
CA LEU A 372 -19.06 29.29 -1.90
C LEU A 372 -19.86 30.47 -2.46
N PHE A 373 -21.19 30.40 -2.46
CA PHE A 373 -22.03 31.52 -2.90
C PHE A 373 -21.89 32.74 -1.99
N VAL A 374 -21.76 32.54 -0.68
CA VAL A 374 -21.49 33.63 0.28
C VAL A 374 -20.14 34.28 0.01
N LEU A 375 -19.09 33.48 -0.27
CA LEU A 375 -17.77 34.00 -0.61
C LEU A 375 -17.81 34.80 -1.93
N ILE A 376 -18.47 34.27 -2.96
CA ILE A 376 -18.65 34.95 -4.25
C ILE A 376 -19.39 36.27 -4.06
N LEU A 377 -20.48 36.28 -3.28
CA LEU A 377 -21.24 37.49 -2.99
C LEU A 377 -20.39 38.53 -2.24
N ALA A 378 -19.60 38.10 -1.26
CA ALA A 378 -18.69 38.99 -0.52
C ALA A 378 -17.65 39.62 -1.45
N ILE A 379 -17.06 38.84 -2.36
CA ILE A 379 -16.11 39.36 -3.37
C ILE A 379 -16.79 40.37 -4.30
N LEU A 380 -18.00 40.08 -4.77
CA LEU A 380 -18.76 41.00 -5.62
C LEU A 380 -19.07 42.33 -4.91
N LEU A 381 -19.42 42.29 -3.62
CA LEU A 381 -19.65 43.49 -2.81
C LEU A 381 -18.37 44.32 -2.64
N VAL A 382 -17.22 43.67 -2.41
CA VAL A 382 -15.92 44.36 -2.33
C VAL A 382 -15.57 45.02 -3.67
N ILE A 383 -15.74 44.32 -4.80
CA ILE A 383 -15.50 44.88 -6.13
C ILE A 383 -16.43 46.07 -6.40
N ALA A 384 -17.72 45.95 -6.08
CA ALA A 384 -18.66 47.06 -6.22
C ALA A 384 -18.26 48.26 -5.36
N GLY A 385 -17.82 48.04 -4.12
CA GLY A 385 -17.28 49.07 -3.23
C GLY A 385 -16.05 49.77 -3.83
N ILE A 386 -15.10 49.01 -4.38
CA ILE A 386 -13.92 49.55 -5.06
C ILE A 386 -14.33 50.39 -6.27
N ILE A 387 -15.29 49.93 -7.09
CA ILE A 387 -15.79 50.68 -8.24
C ILE A 387 -16.45 52.00 -7.79
N ILE A 388 -17.25 51.99 -6.73
CA ILE A 388 -17.88 53.20 -6.16
C ILE A 388 -16.81 54.18 -5.69
N ILE A 389 -15.79 53.69 -4.97
CA ILE A 389 -14.65 54.50 -4.51
C ILE A 389 -13.93 55.10 -5.72
N LEU A 390 -13.54 54.29 -6.71
CA LEU A 390 -12.88 54.76 -7.93
C LEU A 390 -13.72 55.81 -8.68
N LYS A 391 -15.04 55.63 -8.76
CA LYS A 391 -15.96 56.60 -9.37
C LYS A 391 -16.02 57.92 -8.59
N LEU A 392 -15.96 57.87 -7.26
CA LEU A 392 -15.87 59.07 -6.42
C LEU A 392 -14.54 59.80 -6.63
N PHE A 393 -13.44 59.07 -6.82
CA PHE A 393 -12.12 59.65 -7.07
C PHE A 393 -11.94 60.20 -8.50
N THR A 394 -12.58 59.60 -9.49
CA THR A 394 -12.54 60.04 -10.91
C THR A 394 -13.62 61.07 -11.27
N GLY A 395 -14.57 61.34 -10.37
CA GLY A 395 -15.66 62.27 -10.60
C GLY A 395 -15.22 63.74 -10.69
N THR A 396 -15.36 64.33 -11.88
CA THR A 396 -15.21 65.78 -12.09
C THR A 396 -16.40 66.54 -11.52
N LYS A 397 -16.16 67.69 -10.88
CA LYS A 397 -17.22 68.66 -10.53
C LYS A 397 -16.88 70.02 -11.13
N LYS A 398 -17.92 70.70 -11.61
CA LYS A 398 -17.82 72.08 -12.10
C LYS A 398 -17.97 73.01 -10.91
N PHE A 399 -17.02 73.92 -10.72
CA PHE A 399 -17.06 74.96 -9.71
C PHE A 399 -17.03 76.30 -10.40
N THR A 400 -17.95 77.17 -10.02
CA THR A 400 -18.01 78.50 -10.60
C THR A 400 -17.45 79.49 -9.59
N VAL A 401 -16.37 80.16 -9.98
CA VAL A 401 -15.62 81.08 -9.14
C VAL A 401 -15.73 82.47 -9.73
N VAL A 402 -16.17 83.42 -8.91
CA VAL A 402 -16.21 84.84 -9.25
C VAL A 402 -14.92 85.48 -8.77
N VAL A 403 -14.15 86.02 -9.72
CA VAL A 403 -12.89 86.74 -9.48
C VAL A 403 -13.09 88.16 -10.01
N ASP A 404 -12.96 89.17 -9.14
CA ASP A 404 -13.13 90.60 -9.49
C ASP A 404 -14.44 90.89 -10.24
N GLY A 405 -15.53 90.23 -9.84
CA GLY A 405 -16.87 90.39 -10.44
C GLY A 405 -17.13 89.58 -11.72
N MET A 406 -16.13 88.89 -12.28
CA MET A 406 -16.32 88.01 -13.44
C MET A 406 -16.41 86.53 -13.06
N GLN A 407 -17.42 85.85 -13.61
CA GLN A 407 -17.72 84.45 -13.33
C GLN A 407 -16.96 83.51 -14.27
N LYS A 408 -16.07 82.67 -13.73
CA LYS A 408 -15.34 81.62 -14.48
C LYS A 408 -15.69 80.24 -13.93
N THR A 409 -15.84 79.25 -14.82
CA THR A 409 -16.16 77.87 -14.42
C THR A 409 -14.94 76.97 -14.60
N TYR A 410 -14.57 76.28 -13.52
CA TYR A 410 -13.45 75.36 -13.45
C TYR A 410 -13.96 73.93 -13.27
N ILE A 411 -13.36 72.98 -13.99
CA ILE A 411 -13.67 71.56 -13.86
C ILE A 411 -12.51 70.91 -13.13
N LEU A 412 -12.77 70.37 -11.93
CA LEU A 412 -11.74 69.78 -11.09
C LEU A 412 -12.08 68.35 -10.70
N ASN A 413 -11.09 67.46 -10.79
CA ASN A 413 -11.10 66.13 -10.16
C ASN A 413 -10.97 66.26 -8.64
N ILE A 414 -11.36 65.25 -7.87
CA ILE A 414 -11.12 65.24 -6.43
C ILE A 414 -9.59 65.29 -6.18
N PHE A 415 -9.13 66.13 -5.25
CA PHE A 415 -7.71 66.45 -5.03
C PHE A 415 -6.97 67.15 -6.19
N GLY A 416 -7.68 67.51 -7.27
CA GLY A 416 -7.14 68.29 -8.37
C GLY A 416 -6.92 69.76 -8.02
N GLU A 417 -5.99 70.38 -8.74
CA GLU A 417 -5.64 71.79 -8.62
C GLU A 417 -5.64 72.44 -10.00
N CYS A 418 -6.18 73.66 -10.10
CA CYS A 418 -6.17 74.44 -11.33
C CYS A 418 -5.73 75.88 -11.04
N PRO A 419 -4.82 76.46 -11.84
CA PRO A 419 -4.41 77.85 -11.67
C PRO A 419 -5.57 78.81 -11.92
N LEU A 420 -5.71 79.80 -11.05
CA LEU A 420 -6.64 80.91 -11.15
C LEU A 420 -5.95 82.10 -11.81
N TYR A 421 -6.71 82.79 -12.66
CA TYR A 421 -6.23 83.97 -13.40
C TYR A 421 -7.19 85.14 -13.24
N SER A 422 -6.63 86.33 -13.05
CA SER A 422 -7.37 87.60 -12.96
C SER A 422 -8.04 87.98 -14.28
N SER A 423 -8.77 89.09 -14.27
CA SER A 423 -9.37 89.72 -15.45
C SER A 423 -8.35 90.15 -16.51
N ARG A 424 -7.08 90.34 -16.11
CA ARG A 424 -5.95 90.75 -16.96
C ARG A 424 -5.06 89.57 -17.38
N SER A 425 -5.52 88.33 -17.19
CA SER A 425 -4.78 87.09 -17.50
C SER A 425 -3.51 86.86 -16.66
N GLU A 426 -3.37 87.53 -15.53
CA GLU A 426 -2.28 87.27 -14.57
C GLU A 426 -2.66 86.13 -13.63
N ARG A 427 -1.71 85.25 -13.29
CA ARG A 427 -1.93 84.21 -12.28
C ARG A 427 -2.05 84.84 -10.89
N ILE A 428 -3.10 84.46 -10.16
CA ILE A 428 -3.42 84.99 -8.83
C ILE A 428 -3.35 83.94 -7.72
N GLY A 429 -3.32 82.66 -8.09
CA GLY A 429 -3.25 81.56 -7.15
C GLY A 429 -3.76 80.26 -7.77
N ASN A 430 -4.16 79.31 -6.93
CA ASN A 430 -4.70 78.02 -7.36
C ASN A 430 -6.02 77.69 -6.65
N LEU A 431 -6.94 77.08 -7.39
CA LEU A 431 -8.16 76.47 -6.86
C LEU A 431 -7.88 74.98 -6.62
N ARG A 432 -7.90 74.55 -5.36
CA ARG A 432 -7.68 73.14 -4.98
C ARG A 432 -8.97 72.53 -4.46
N ARG A 433 -9.35 71.37 -5.02
CA ARG A 433 -10.51 70.61 -4.55
C ARG A 433 -10.10 69.58 -3.50
N GLY A 434 -10.66 69.65 -2.29
CA GLY A 434 -10.58 68.58 -1.29
C GLY A 434 -11.75 67.60 -1.38
N LEU A 435 -12.00 66.85 -0.30
CA LEU A 435 -13.22 66.01 -0.18
C LEU A 435 -14.51 66.85 -0.09
N PHE A 436 -14.41 68.11 0.34
CA PHE A 436 -15.53 69.03 0.57
C PHE A 436 -15.48 70.24 -0.38
N LYS A 437 -15.84 71.45 0.10
CA LYS A 437 -15.80 72.68 -0.73
C LYS A 437 -14.37 72.96 -1.20
N PRO A 438 -14.18 73.42 -2.46
CA PRO A 438 -12.85 73.79 -2.93
C PRO A 438 -12.33 74.99 -2.16
N VAL A 439 -11.02 75.07 -2.01
CA VAL A 439 -10.33 76.15 -1.29
C VAL A 439 -9.43 76.86 -2.28
N VAL A 440 -9.40 78.19 -2.18
CA VAL A 440 -8.55 79.05 -3.00
C VAL A 440 -7.29 79.37 -2.20
N TYR A 441 -6.13 79.14 -2.81
CA TYR A 441 -4.83 79.53 -2.28
C TYR A 441 -4.29 80.66 -3.15
N LEU A 442 -4.23 81.87 -2.60
CA LEU A 442 -3.68 83.05 -3.28
C LEU A 442 -2.15 83.07 -3.22
N ASP A 443 -1.51 83.56 -4.27
CA ASP A 443 -0.07 83.78 -4.29
C ASP A 443 0.32 84.93 -3.35
N LYS A 444 1.53 84.89 -2.77
CA LYS A 444 1.97 85.88 -1.78
C LYS A 444 1.89 87.31 -2.34
N GLY A 445 1.16 88.20 -1.63
CA GLY A 445 1.01 89.62 -1.98
C GLY A 445 -0.25 89.96 -2.80
N ARG A 446 -1.12 88.98 -3.05
CA ARG A 446 -2.40 89.10 -3.77
C ARG A 446 -3.58 89.27 -2.79
N ASN A 447 -4.55 90.15 -3.10
CA ASN A 447 -5.67 90.56 -2.22
C ASN A 447 -7.04 90.59 -2.95
N GLU A 448 -7.17 89.84 -4.05
CA GLU A 448 -8.37 89.80 -4.89
C GLU A 448 -9.59 89.24 -4.13
N GLN A 449 -10.76 89.82 -4.38
CA GLN A 449 -12.01 89.31 -3.81
C GLN A 449 -12.49 88.10 -4.61
N ILE A 450 -12.37 86.91 -4.01
CA ILE A 450 -12.76 85.65 -4.63
C ILE A 450 -13.95 85.04 -3.91
N LYS A 451 -15.01 84.75 -4.66
CA LYS A 451 -16.20 84.06 -4.16
C LYS A 451 -16.44 82.78 -4.96
N ILE A 452 -16.46 81.64 -4.28
CA ILE A 452 -16.83 80.35 -4.86
C ILE A 452 -18.34 80.20 -4.69
N MET A 453 -19.06 79.94 -5.78
CA MET A 453 -20.50 79.67 -5.77
C MET A 453 -20.81 78.19 -5.67
#